data_AF-A0A7S3JDM0-F1
#
_entry.id   AF-A0A7S3JDM0-F1
#
_cell.length_a   1.000
_cell.length_b   1.000
_cell.length_c   1.000
_cell.angle_alpha   90.00
_cell.angle_beta   90.00
_cell.angle_gamma   90.00
#
_symmetry.space_group_name_H-M   'P 1'
#
loop_
_entity.id
_entity.type
_entity.pdbx_description
1 polymer ?
#
loop_
_entity_poly.entity_id
_entity_poly.type
_entity_poly.pdbx_seq_one_letter_code
_entity_poly.pdbx_strand_id
1 'polypeptide(L)'
;EVPDLDFLHSKGIAISDENYDIIKCMHESIGQFVYFSNLSLSAIETLVEEEYGSLSLYIGETRPGTRIKEGRGIMVSMDFFYEGYWLDNKLHYSGRYLHFDYYIFDLSC
;
A
#
# COMPACT_ATOMS: atom_id res chain seq x y z
N GLU A 1 -4.19 -2.46 -8.54
CA GLU A 1 -3.90 -3.90 -8.41
C GLU A 1 -2.64 -4.07 -7.56
N VAL A 2 -2.53 -5.17 -6.81
CA VAL A 2 -1.34 -5.45 -5.98
C VAL A 2 -0.15 -5.67 -6.92
N PRO A 3 1.01 -5.07 -6.66
CA PRO A 3 2.20 -5.28 -7.48
C PRO A 3 2.68 -6.72 -7.38
N ASP A 4 3.10 -7.32 -8.50
CA ASP A 4 3.65 -8.67 -8.53
C ASP A 4 4.89 -8.84 -7.64
N LEU A 5 5.06 -10.03 -7.06
CA LEU A 5 6.18 -10.35 -6.17
C LEU A 5 7.55 -10.12 -6.84
N ASP A 6 7.71 -10.56 -8.09
CA ASP A 6 8.94 -10.33 -8.87
C ASP A 6 9.23 -8.84 -9.03
N PHE A 7 8.18 -8.02 -9.19
CA PHE A 7 8.33 -6.57 -9.27
C PHE A 7 8.76 -5.98 -7.93
N LEU A 8 8.17 -6.42 -6.81
CA LEU A 8 8.57 -6.00 -5.46
C LEU A 8 10.03 -6.32 -5.18
N HIS A 9 10.47 -7.55 -5.48
CA HIS A 9 11.87 -7.96 -5.33
C HIS A 9 12.80 -7.18 -6.25
N SER A 10 12.38 -6.86 -7.48
CA SER A 10 13.16 -6.01 -8.40
C SER A 10 13.38 -4.58 -7.88
N LYS A 11 12.52 -4.13 -6.95
CA LYS A 11 12.63 -2.84 -6.25
C LYS A 11 13.37 -2.93 -4.91
N GLY A 12 13.85 -4.11 -4.54
CA GLY A 12 14.56 -4.34 -3.28
C GLY A 12 13.63 -4.49 -2.07
N ILE A 13 12.33 -4.66 -2.27
CA ILE A 13 11.38 -4.86 -1.17
C ILE A 13 11.53 -6.30 -0.66
N ALA A 14 11.98 -6.45 0.59
CA ALA A 14 12.29 -7.74 1.20
C ALA A 14 11.05 -8.42 1.82
N ILE A 15 9.93 -8.44 1.09
CA ILE A 15 8.74 -9.19 1.51
C ILE A 15 8.93 -10.69 1.25
N SER A 16 8.51 -11.53 2.19
CA SER A 16 8.55 -12.99 2.05
C SER A 16 7.41 -13.52 1.17
N ASP A 17 7.60 -14.69 0.57
CA ASP A 17 6.56 -15.38 -0.21
C ASP A 17 5.29 -15.62 0.64
N GLU A 18 5.47 -15.99 1.92
CA GLU A 18 4.37 -16.19 2.87
C GLU A 18 3.56 -14.91 3.09
N ASN A 19 4.23 -13.78 3.36
CA ASN A 19 3.55 -12.50 3.55
C ASN A 19 2.83 -12.04 2.28
N TYR A 20 3.44 -12.27 1.12
CA TYR A 20 2.82 -11.99 -0.17
C TYR A 20 1.59 -12.87 -0.43
N ASP A 21 1.64 -14.15 -0.07
CA ASP A 21 0.50 -15.06 -0.15
C ASP A 21 -0.65 -14.64 0.77
N ILE A 22 -0.38 -14.06 1.94
CA ILE A 22 -1.41 -13.48 2.81
C ILE A 22 -2.11 -12.30 2.10
N ILE A 23 -1.38 -11.40 1.43
CA ILE A 23 -1.97 -10.29 0.67
C ILE A 23 -2.89 -10.83 -0.43
N LYS A 24 -2.42 -11.82 -1.21
CA LYS A 24 -3.22 -12.44 -2.27
C LYS A 24 -4.49 -13.09 -1.70
N CYS A 25 -4.34 -13.87 -0.63
CA CYS A 25 -5.47 -14.52 0.04
C CYS A 25 -6.50 -13.51 0.54
N MET A 26 -6.07 -12.37 1.08
CA MET A 26 -6.96 -11.26 1.45
C MET A 26 -7.73 -10.76 0.22
N HIS A 27 -7.05 -10.48 -0.89
CA HIS A 27 -7.69 -10.00 -2.11
C HIS A 27 -8.64 -11.01 -2.74
N GLU A 28 -8.34 -12.30 -2.66
CA GLU A 28 -9.22 -13.38 -3.12
C GLU A 28 -10.46 -13.53 -2.22
N SER A 29 -10.29 -13.37 -0.90
CA SER A 29 -11.34 -13.60 0.09
C SER A 29 -12.34 -12.45 0.18
N ILE A 30 -11.87 -11.20 0.15
CA ILE A 30 -12.70 -10.01 0.36
C ILE A 30 -12.67 -9.02 -0.83
N GLY A 31 -12.04 -9.41 -1.95
CA GLY A 31 -11.98 -8.61 -3.18
C GLY A 31 -10.92 -7.51 -3.16
N GLN A 32 -10.90 -6.67 -4.20
CA GLN A 32 -10.07 -5.46 -4.24
C GLN A 32 -10.70 -4.34 -3.41
N PHE A 33 -9.88 -3.43 -2.87
CA PHE A 33 -10.39 -2.26 -2.18
C PHE A 33 -11.14 -1.34 -3.17
N VAL A 34 -12.39 -1.02 -2.83
CA VAL A 34 -13.23 -0.16 -3.67
C VAL A 34 -13.07 1.28 -3.22
N TYR A 35 -12.44 2.09 -4.08
CA TYR A 35 -12.33 3.53 -3.86
C TYR A 35 -13.65 4.23 -4.21
N PHE A 36 -14.26 4.91 -3.25
CA PHE A 36 -15.56 5.57 -3.40
C PHE A 36 -15.50 6.98 -4.02
N SER A 37 -14.30 7.57 -4.13
CA SER A 37 -14.10 8.88 -4.74
C SER A 37 -13.54 8.76 -6.17
N ASN A 38 -14.24 9.38 -7.12
CA ASN A 38 -13.78 9.53 -8.51
C ASN A 38 -12.85 10.74 -8.70
N LEU A 39 -12.40 11.36 -7.61
CA LEU A 39 -11.55 12.55 -7.63
C LEU A 39 -10.08 12.13 -7.84
N SER A 40 -9.70 11.99 -9.11
CA SER A 40 -8.30 11.89 -9.54
C SER A 40 -7.66 13.28 -9.52
N LEU A 41 -7.30 13.78 -8.33
CA LEU A 41 -6.75 15.13 -8.16
C LEU A 41 -5.21 15.18 -8.24
N SER A 42 -4.54 14.03 -8.33
CA SER A 42 -3.11 13.89 -8.05
C SER A 42 -2.36 13.12 -9.14
N ALA A 43 -1.02 13.24 -9.14
CA ALA A 43 -0.14 12.49 -10.04
C ALA A 43 0.05 11.06 -9.53
N ILE A 44 0.06 10.04 -10.41
CA ILE A 44 0.37 8.67 -9.97
C ILE A 44 1.88 8.46 -10.02
N GLU A 45 2.48 8.09 -8.90
CA GLU A 45 3.91 7.83 -8.78
C GLU A 45 4.21 6.44 -8.19
N THR A 46 5.42 5.96 -8.46
CA THR A 46 6.02 4.78 -7.81
C THR A 46 7.22 5.27 -7.01
N LEU A 47 7.13 5.15 -5.68
CA LEU A 47 8.13 5.64 -4.74
C LEU A 47 8.70 4.46 -3.95
N VAL A 48 10.03 4.39 -3.88
CA VAL A 48 10.72 3.49 -2.96
C VAL A 48 11.27 4.35 -1.84
N GLU A 49 10.96 3.98 -0.60
CA GLU A 49 11.33 4.71 0.60
C GLU A 49 12.04 3.79 1.58
N GLU A 50 13.05 4.32 2.28
CA GLU A 50 13.79 3.61 3.32
C GLU A 50 13.44 4.21 4.67
N GLU A 51 12.96 3.38 5.59
CA GLU A 51 12.67 3.75 6.97
C GLU A 51 13.27 2.72 7.92
N TYR A 52 14.10 3.16 8.86
CA TYR A 52 14.78 2.30 9.83
C TYR A 52 15.55 1.10 9.21
N GLY A 53 16.07 1.25 7.98
CA GLY A 53 16.78 0.20 7.25
C GLY A 53 15.86 -0.81 6.55
N SER A 54 14.55 -0.57 6.54
CA SER A 54 13.56 -1.34 5.80
C SER A 54 13.08 -0.55 4.59
N LEU A 55 12.97 -1.21 3.44
CA LEU A 55 12.45 -0.61 2.22
C LEU A 55 10.94 -0.84 2.13
N SER A 56 10.22 0.21 1.76
CA SER A 56 8.81 0.16 1.39
C SER A 56 8.63 0.68 -0.04
N LEU A 57 7.67 0.09 -0.74
CA LEU A 57 7.24 0.55 -2.06
C LEU A 57 5.84 1.14 -1.92
N TYR A 58 5.70 2.38 -2.37
CA TYR A 58 4.44 3.05 -2.56
C TYR A 58 4.10 3.15 -4.06
N ILE A 59 2.88 2.79 -4.43
CA ILE A 59 2.30 3.06 -5.75
C ILE A 59 0.97 3.76 -5.54
N GLY A 60 0.86 5.00 -5.99
CA GLY A 60 -0.37 5.75 -5.81
C GLY A 60 -0.23 7.22 -6.12
N GLU A 61 -1.25 7.94 -5.70
CA GLU A 61 -1.47 9.35 -5.95
C GLU A 61 -0.60 10.25 -5.04
N THR A 62 0.07 11.23 -5.64
CA THR A 62 0.86 12.26 -4.97
C THR A 62 0.37 13.65 -5.33
N ARG A 63 0.53 14.59 -4.40
CA ARG A 63 0.26 16.00 -4.67
C ARG A 63 1.15 16.49 -5.83
N PRO A 64 0.57 17.10 -6.89
CA PRO A 64 1.31 17.45 -8.11
C PRO A 64 2.60 18.23 -7.83
N GLY A 65 3.70 17.76 -8.41
CA GLY A 65 5.02 18.39 -8.25
C GLY A 65 5.70 18.11 -6.91
N THR A 66 5.18 17.18 -6.11
CA THR A 66 5.74 16.80 -4.81
C THR A 66 5.77 15.28 -4.67
N ARG A 67 6.47 14.79 -3.62
CA ARG A 67 6.42 13.38 -3.20
C ARG A 67 5.44 13.13 -2.06
N ILE A 68 4.52 14.07 -1.80
CA ILE A 68 3.55 13.93 -0.71
C ILE A 68 2.42 13.03 -1.19
N LYS A 69 2.26 11.87 -0.56
CA LYS A 69 1.20 10.90 -0.84
C LYS A 69 -0.15 11.50 -0.46
N GLU A 70 -1.07 11.55 -1.42
CA GLU A 70 -2.37 12.19 -1.29
C GLU A 70 -3.37 11.61 -2.28
N GLY A 71 -4.45 11.02 -1.76
CA GLY A 71 -5.42 10.26 -2.56
C GLY A 71 -5.22 8.76 -2.40
N ARG A 72 -5.37 8.00 -3.48
CA ARG A 72 -5.40 6.54 -3.49
C ARG A 72 -3.99 5.97 -3.58
N GLY A 73 -3.68 4.92 -2.83
CA GLY A 73 -2.39 4.28 -2.97
C GLY A 73 -2.25 2.98 -2.21
N ILE A 74 -1.28 2.19 -2.69
CA ILE A 74 -0.84 0.93 -2.11
C ILE A 74 0.56 1.14 -1.56
N MET A 75 0.82 0.62 -0.37
CA MET A 75 2.15 0.52 0.20
C MET A 75 2.44 -0.93 0.60
N VAL A 76 3.61 -1.42 0.21
CA VAL A 76 4.10 -2.75 0.57
C VAL A 76 5.46 -2.62 1.21
N SER A 77 5.64 -3.22 2.38
CA SER A 77 6.93 -3.37 3.06
C SER A 77 7.15 -4.83 3.46
N MET A 78 8.24 -5.11 4.17
CA MET A 78 8.47 -6.46 4.73
C MET A 78 7.52 -6.79 5.89
N ASP A 79 7.00 -5.78 6.59
CA ASP A 79 6.25 -5.93 7.86
C ASP A 79 4.74 -5.72 7.69
N PHE A 80 4.34 -4.93 6.68
CA PHE A 80 2.94 -4.64 6.45
C PHE A 80 2.59 -4.41 4.97
N PHE A 81 1.30 -4.52 4.70
CA PHE A 81 0.66 -4.08 3.49
C PHE A 81 -0.44 -3.08 3.83
N TYR A 82 -0.57 -2.03 3.01
CA TYR A 82 -1.69 -1.11 3.07
C TYR A 82 -2.20 -0.81 1.67
N GLU A 83 -3.51 -0.72 1.53
CA GLU A 83 -4.14 -0.05 0.39
C GLU A 83 -5.29 0.82 0.89
N GLY A 84 -5.43 2.01 0.32
CA GLY A 84 -6.48 2.92 0.74
C GLY A 84 -6.13 4.37 0.47
N TYR A 85 -6.76 5.25 1.25
CA TYR A 85 -6.58 6.68 1.11
C TYR A 85 -5.38 7.20 1.91
N TRP A 86 -4.69 8.17 1.34
CA TRP A 86 -3.54 8.87 1.86
C TRP A 86 -3.87 10.35 1.98
N LEU A 87 -3.43 10.97 3.06
CA LEU A 87 -3.47 12.41 3.25
C LEU A 87 -2.19 12.85 3.94
N ASP A 88 -1.42 13.69 3.25
CA ASP A 88 -0.18 14.27 3.78
C ASP A 88 0.80 13.21 4.32
N ASN A 89 1.10 12.20 3.49
CA ASN A 89 1.94 11.04 3.80
C ASN A 89 1.43 10.08 4.88
N LYS A 90 0.16 10.21 5.31
CA LYS A 90 -0.43 9.34 6.31
C LYS A 90 -1.58 8.52 5.74
N LEU A 91 -1.73 7.30 6.28
CA LEU A 91 -2.92 6.47 6.07
C LEU A 91 -4.14 7.25 6.55
N HIS A 92 -5.24 7.26 5.78
CA HIS A 92 -6.36 8.13 6.05
C HIS A 92 -7.71 7.52 5.71
N TYR A 93 -8.74 7.92 6.45
CA TYR A 93 -10.14 7.49 6.30
C TYR A 93 -10.34 5.98 6.16
N SER A 94 -10.38 5.49 4.92
CA SER A 94 -10.74 4.14 4.55
C SER A 94 -9.56 3.48 3.86
N GLY A 95 -9.21 2.31 4.34
CA GLY A 95 -8.18 1.48 3.75
C GLY A 95 -8.14 0.13 4.45
N ARG A 96 -7.35 -0.78 3.89
CA ARG A 96 -7.07 -2.08 4.47
C ARG A 96 -5.62 -2.08 4.89
N TYR A 97 -5.41 -2.36 6.17
CA TYR A 97 -4.10 -2.47 6.76
C TYR A 97 -3.87 -3.91 7.20
N LEU A 98 -2.76 -4.49 6.76
CA LEU A 98 -2.31 -5.84 7.09
C LEU A 98 -0.93 -5.74 7.72
N HIS A 99 -0.83 -6.04 9.01
CA HIS A 99 0.46 -6.28 9.65
C HIS A 99 0.73 -7.78 9.61
N PHE A 100 1.88 -8.23 9.12
CA PHE A 100 2.13 -9.66 8.94
C PHE A 100 2.33 -10.40 10.26
N ASP A 101 2.91 -9.74 11.28
CA ASP A 101 3.07 -10.34 12.62
C ASP A 101 1.78 -10.48 13.43
N TYR A 102 0.71 -9.73 13.08
CA TYR A 102 -0.54 -9.71 13.84
C TYR A 102 -1.74 -9.78 12.90
N TYR A 103 -2.46 -10.90 12.91
CA TYR A 103 -3.73 -11.06 12.18
C TYR A 103 -4.70 -9.89 12.54
N ILE A 104 -5.23 -9.24 11.50
CA ILE A 104 -5.71 -7.84 11.39
C ILE A 104 -6.89 -7.42 12.29
N PHE A 105 -6.91 -6.13 12.70
CA PHE A 105 -8.11 -5.34 13.02
C PHE A 105 -8.51 -4.42 11.86
N ASP A 106 -9.79 -4.42 11.48
CA ASP A 106 -10.40 -3.47 10.55
C ASP A 106 -10.46 -2.07 11.20
N LEU A 107 -9.94 -1.04 10.53
CA LEU A 107 -9.97 0.38 10.97
C LEU A 107 -11.08 1.17 10.26
N SER A 108 -12.24 0.57 10.05
CA SER A 108 -13.45 1.30 9.66
C SER A 108 -14.00 2.10 10.86
N CYS A 109 -13.86 3.44 10.80
CA CYS A 109 -14.57 4.39 11.66
C CYS A 109 -15.81 4.92 10.93
#